data_AF-A0AAN6X2P8-F1
#
_entry.id   AF-A0AAN6X2P8-F1
#
_cell.length_a   1.000
_cell.length_b   1.000
_cell.length_c   1.000
_cell.angle_alpha   90.00
_cell.angle_beta   90.00
_cell.angle_gamma   90.00
#
_symmetry.space_group_name_H-M   'P 1'
#
loop_
_entity.id
_entity.type
_entity.pdbx_description
1 polymer ?
#
loop_
_entity_poly.entity_id
_entity_poly.type
_entity_poly.pdbx_seq_one_letter_code
_entity_poly.pdbx_strand_id
1 'polypeptide(L)'
;MAIPLSRLGGSAFNHRTSVDLEEEYDRLRDLARAEADKKKSCFDRAHEAYERGEKAEAKALSDEGKRHQRKQDEYNKQASEFIFRENNAPGRVAEDTIDLHGQFVEEAEDILEARIRDAQARGQMHLHVIVGKGNHSTGRVQKLKPRVEQLCRELGLDYATEENEGRIYVDLGGNRVGVPPPLPSQPQGYEGDHGGSHRPRPQKRPQERPQQRPPQQQEEDDLWGCLKGCCLVM
;
A
#
# COMPACT_ATOMS: atom_id res chain seq x y z
N MET A 1 3.23 54.93 21.16
CA MET A 1 3.38 54.63 19.72
C MET A 1 4.87 54.40 19.46
N ALA A 2 5.38 53.40 18.76
CA ALA A 2 4.96 52.07 18.35
C ALA A 2 6.28 51.27 18.23
N ILE A 3 6.29 49.99 18.59
CA ILE A 3 7.45 49.10 18.40
C ILE A 3 7.43 48.66 16.93
N PRO A 4 8.47 48.86 16.11
CA PRO A 4 8.51 48.28 14.79
C PRO A 4 8.87 46.80 14.89
N LEU A 5 7.87 45.94 14.64
CA LEU A 5 8.05 44.52 14.34
C LEU A 5 8.56 44.39 12.90
N SER A 6 9.87 44.30 12.75
CA SER A 6 10.48 43.87 11.50
C SER A 6 10.20 42.38 11.30
N ARG A 7 9.25 42.11 10.40
CA ARG A 7 8.96 40.82 9.74
C ARG A 7 10.22 39.97 9.52
N LEU A 8 10.31 38.86 10.26
CA LEU A 8 11.03 37.67 9.81
C LEU A 8 10.01 36.75 9.15
N GLY A 9 9.99 36.74 7.83
CA GLY A 9 9.18 35.85 7.03
C GLY A 9 9.78 35.74 5.64
N GLY A 10 10.44 34.62 5.36
CA GLY A 10 11.09 34.40 4.07
C GLY A 10 11.83 33.06 3.98
N SER A 11 11.06 31.98 4.01
CA SER A 11 11.33 30.72 3.28
C SER A 11 12.72 30.07 3.41
N ALA A 12 12.88 29.16 4.38
CA ALA A 12 14.06 28.26 4.44
C ALA A 12 13.77 26.78 4.83
N PHE A 13 12.51 26.32 4.90
CA PHE A 13 12.21 25.02 5.56
C PHE A 13 11.24 24.05 4.88
N ASN A 14 10.93 24.18 3.58
CA ASN A 14 10.03 23.21 2.93
C ASN A 14 10.70 21.99 2.27
N HIS A 15 12.04 21.94 2.19
CA HIS A 15 12.75 20.78 1.62
C HIS A 15 13.33 19.83 2.70
N ARG A 16 13.32 20.23 3.97
CA ARG A 16 13.69 19.34 5.09
C ARG A 16 12.58 18.36 5.46
N THR A 17 11.33 18.76 5.28
CA THR A 17 10.18 17.96 5.73
C THR A 17 10.09 16.61 5.02
N SER A 18 10.29 16.49 3.71
CA SER A 18 10.15 15.18 3.04
C SER A 18 11.27 14.21 3.40
N VAL A 19 12.51 14.71 3.56
CA VAL A 19 13.67 13.88 3.91
C VAL A 19 13.57 13.39 5.36
N ASP A 20 13.24 14.29 6.29
CA ASP A 20 13.06 13.94 7.71
C ASP A 20 11.90 12.93 7.90
N LEU A 21 10.85 13.00 7.07
CA LEU A 21 9.75 12.03 7.06
C LEU A 21 10.18 10.65 6.55
N GLU A 22 10.90 10.59 5.44
CA GLU A 22 11.43 9.34 4.89
C GLU A 22 12.38 8.66 5.89
N GLU A 23 13.26 9.43 6.54
CA GLU A 23 14.21 8.91 7.54
C GLU A 23 13.52 8.28 8.75
N GLU A 24 12.50 8.93 9.32
CA GLU A 24 11.79 8.37 10.49
C GLU A 24 10.95 7.15 10.10
N TYR A 25 10.31 7.17 8.93
CA TYR A 25 9.60 6.01 8.40
C TYR A 25 10.54 4.81 8.20
N ASP A 26 11.68 5.02 7.54
CA ASP A 26 12.66 3.97 7.28
C ASP A 26 13.25 3.44 8.59
N ARG A 27 13.53 4.32 9.56
CA ARG A 27 13.97 3.92 10.90
C ARG A 27 12.97 3.00 11.60
N LEU A 28 11.68 3.33 11.57
CA LEU A 28 10.63 2.49 12.19
C LEU A 28 10.52 1.14 11.48
N ARG A 29 10.58 1.11 10.15
CA ARG A 29 10.58 -0.13 9.37
C ARG A 29 11.84 -0.97 9.61
N ASP A 30 12.99 -0.35 9.78
CA ASP A 30 14.25 -1.04 10.11
C ASP A 30 14.22 -1.66 11.50
N LEU A 31 13.67 -0.95 12.49
CA LEU A 31 13.43 -1.50 13.83
C LEU A 31 12.50 -2.71 13.77
N ALA A 32 11.42 -2.63 12.99
CA ALA A 32 10.51 -3.77 12.78
C ALA A 32 11.23 -4.96 12.12
N ARG A 33 12.07 -4.73 11.10
CA ARG A 33 12.88 -5.77 10.45
C ARG A 33 13.86 -6.42 11.43
N ALA A 34 14.56 -5.63 12.24
CA ALA A 34 15.48 -6.15 13.24
C ALA A 34 14.78 -7.02 14.30
N GLU A 35 13.57 -6.66 14.73
CA GLU A 35 12.76 -7.51 15.62
C GLU A 35 12.23 -8.76 14.89
N ALA A 36 11.93 -8.67 13.59
CA ALA A 36 11.54 -9.82 12.77
C ALA A 36 12.67 -10.86 12.66
N ASP A 37 13.92 -10.43 12.50
CA ASP A 37 15.09 -11.31 12.43
C ASP A 37 15.32 -12.03 13.76
N LYS A 38 15.20 -11.32 14.89
CA LYS A 38 15.28 -11.91 16.24
C LYS A 38 14.14 -12.90 16.48
N LYS A 39 12.91 -12.54 16.09
CA LYS A 39 11.73 -13.40 16.15
C LYS A 39 11.98 -14.70 15.39
N LYS A 40 12.48 -14.61 14.15
CA LYS A 40 12.79 -15.77 13.31
C LYS A 40 13.81 -16.67 13.99
N SER A 41 14.94 -16.11 14.44
CA SER A 41 15.97 -16.87 15.16
C SER A 41 15.44 -17.57 16.41
N CYS A 42 14.56 -16.92 17.18
CA CYS A 42 13.95 -17.54 18.36
C CYS A 42 13.05 -18.72 17.99
N PHE A 43 12.24 -18.60 16.93
CA PHE A 43 11.36 -19.69 16.50
C PHE A 43 12.12 -20.85 15.87
N ASP A 44 13.17 -20.57 15.08
CA ASP A 44 14.05 -21.60 14.52
C ASP A 44 14.69 -22.42 15.66
N ARG A 45 15.29 -21.74 16.65
CA ARG A 45 15.89 -22.40 17.83
C ARG A 45 14.85 -23.11 18.71
N ALA A 46 13.64 -22.55 18.84
CA ALA A 46 12.57 -23.20 19.58
C ALA A 46 12.13 -24.51 18.91
N HIS A 47 12.13 -24.54 17.57
CA HIS A 47 11.84 -25.72 16.79
C HIS A 47 12.91 -26.79 17.00
N GLU A 48 14.19 -26.44 16.88
CA GLU A 48 15.31 -27.34 17.13
C GLU A 48 15.27 -27.94 18.55
N ALA A 49 15.04 -27.11 19.58
CA ALA A 49 14.91 -27.57 20.96
C ALA A 49 13.72 -28.54 21.15
N TYR A 50 12.62 -28.30 20.45
CA TYR A 50 11.46 -29.18 20.48
C TYR A 50 11.78 -30.55 19.84
N GLU A 51 12.48 -30.56 18.71
CA GLU A 51 12.92 -31.79 18.03
C GLU A 51 13.91 -32.61 18.89
N ARG A 52 14.74 -31.93 19.69
CA ARG A 52 15.61 -32.59 20.71
C ARG A 52 14.85 -33.08 21.95
N GLY A 53 13.55 -32.80 22.07
CA GLY A 53 12.73 -33.18 23.23
C GLY A 53 12.85 -32.24 24.44
N GLU A 54 13.55 -31.12 24.31
CA GLU A 54 13.81 -30.15 25.38
C GLU A 54 12.64 -29.15 25.52
N LYS A 55 11.49 -29.65 25.96
CA LYS A 55 10.23 -28.89 25.96
C LYS A 55 10.27 -27.56 26.73
N ALA A 56 11.04 -27.49 27.83
CA ALA A 56 11.16 -26.28 28.63
C ALA A 56 11.93 -25.18 27.90
N GLU A 57 13.04 -25.54 27.22
CA GLU A 57 13.83 -24.61 26.42
C GLU A 57 13.04 -24.13 25.19
N ALA A 58 12.40 -25.06 24.48
CA ALA A 58 11.53 -24.74 23.35
C ALA A 58 10.43 -23.73 23.74
N LYS A 59 9.81 -23.91 24.92
CA LYS A 59 8.79 -22.99 25.43
C LYS A 59 9.38 -21.61 25.74
N ALA A 60 10.54 -21.53 26.39
CA ALA A 60 11.19 -20.27 26.73
C ALA A 60 11.55 -19.47 25.47
N LEU A 61 12.13 -20.14 24.46
CA LEU A 61 12.47 -19.54 23.16
C LEU A 61 11.22 -19.12 22.38
N SER A 62 10.15 -19.92 22.42
CA SER A 62 8.86 -19.55 21.81
C SER A 62 8.26 -18.30 22.46
N ASP A 63 8.31 -18.19 23.79
CA ASP A 63 7.84 -17.00 24.51
C ASP A 63 8.69 -15.76 24.20
N GLU A 64 10.00 -15.95 23.97
CA GLU A 64 10.90 -14.90 23.49
C GLU A 64 10.57 -14.46 22.07
N GLY A 65 10.37 -15.40 21.14
CA GLY A 65 9.93 -15.12 19.78
C GLY A 65 8.62 -14.32 19.77
N LYS A 66 7.65 -14.67 20.63
CA LYS A 66 6.40 -13.91 20.81
C LYS A 66 6.63 -12.49 21.36
N ARG A 67 7.64 -12.26 22.21
CA ARG A 67 8.00 -10.90 22.65
C ARG A 67 8.53 -10.07 21.48
N HIS A 68 9.41 -10.64 20.66
CA HIS A 68 9.92 -9.97 19.46
C HIS A 68 8.82 -9.73 18.42
N GLN A 69 7.89 -10.67 18.24
CA GLN A 69 6.72 -10.48 17.39
C GLN A 69 5.90 -9.25 17.82
N ARG A 70 5.56 -9.13 19.11
CA ARG A 70 4.81 -7.96 19.61
C ARG A 70 5.53 -6.64 19.34
N LYS A 71 6.86 -6.60 19.49
CA LYS A 71 7.66 -5.40 19.19
C LYS A 71 7.72 -5.09 17.70
N GLN A 72 7.88 -6.12 16.86
CA GLN A 72 7.81 -5.98 15.41
C GLN A 72 6.46 -5.36 15.01
N ASP A 73 5.35 -5.89 15.53
CA ASP A 73 4.01 -5.41 15.23
C ASP A 73 3.81 -3.96 15.71
N GLU A 74 4.35 -3.61 16.89
CA GLU A 74 4.33 -2.24 17.42
C GLU A 74 5.08 -1.26 16.51
N TYR A 75 6.30 -1.59 16.07
CA TYR A 75 7.06 -0.71 15.16
C TYR A 75 6.44 -0.60 13.78
N ASN A 76 5.89 -1.70 13.23
CA ASN A 76 5.14 -1.66 11.97
C ASN A 76 3.92 -0.74 12.09
N LYS A 77 3.15 -0.88 13.18
CA LYS A 77 2.00 -0.01 13.44
C LYS A 77 2.41 1.46 13.54
N GLN A 78 3.49 1.77 14.27
CA GLN A 78 4.01 3.14 14.36
C GLN A 78 4.41 3.69 12.98
N ALA A 79 5.09 2.89 12.15
CA ALA A 79 5.47 3.29 10.80
C ALA A 79 4.24 3.55 9.91
N SER A 80 3.26 2.65 9.97
CA SER A 80 1.99 2.73 9.24
C SER A 80 1.19 3.98 9.61
N GLU A 81 0.97 4.22 10.90
CA GLU A 81 0.25 5.39 11.40
C GLU A 81 0.97 6.71 11.06
N PHE A 82 2.30 6.71 11.18
CA PHE A 82 3.11 7.87 10.82
C PHE A 82 2.93 8.23 9.35
N ILE A 83 3.25 7.32 8.42
CA ILE A 83 3.20 7.65 6.99
C ILE A 83 1.76 7.92 6.53
N PHE A 84 0.77 7.21 7.06
CA PHE A 84 -0.64 7.45 6.75
C PHE A 84 -1.06 8.87 7.12
N ARG A 85 -0.72 9.31 8.33
CA ARG A 85 -1.07 10.64 8.84
C ARG A 85 -0.44 11.75 7.99
N GLU A 86 0.83 11.60 7.64
CA GLU A 86 1.56 12.61 6.88
C GLU A 86 1.05 12.73 5.44
N ASN A 87 0.71 11.59 4.82
CA ASN A 87 0.17 11.55 3.45
C ASN A 87 -1.26 12.08 3.35
N ASN A 88 -2.07 11.83 4.38
CA ASN A 88 -3.48 12.23 4.42
C ASN A 88 -3.71 13.47 5.29
N ALA A 89 -2.65 14.24 5.58
CA ALA A 89 -2.77 15.48 6.33
C ALA A 89 -3.66 16.49 5.58
N PRO A 90 -4.37 17.41 6.29
CA PRO A 90 -5.23 18.39 5.66
C PRO A 90 -4.53 19.17 4.54
N GLY A 91 -5.12 19.17 3.35
CA GLY A 91 -4.57 19.84 2.16
C GLY A 91 -3.54 19.03 1.35
N ARG A 92 -3.20 17.80 1.76
CA ARG A 92 -2.36 16.88 0.96
C ARG A 92 -3.13 16.13 -0.11
N VAL A 93 -4.33 15.67 0.24
CA VAL A 93 -5.25 14.94 -0.64
C VAL A 93 -6.63 15.57 -0.59
N ALA A 94 -7.43 15.35 -1.63
CA ALA A 94 -8.83 15.75 -1.65
C ALA A 94 -9.67 14.91 -0.66
N GLU A 95 -10.83 15.41 -0.26
CA GLU A 95 -11.69 14.75 0.74
C GLU A 95 -12.18 13.37 0.29
N ASP A 96 -12.39 13.19 -1.01
CA ASP A 96 -12.77 11.95 -1.69
C ASP A 96 -11.55 11.09 -2.06
N THR A 97 -10.37 11.39 -1.52
CA THR A 97 -9.12 10.69 -1.83
C THR A 97 -8.50 10.13 -0.56
N ILE A 98 -7.90 8.94 -0.66
CA ILE A 98 -7.08 8.33 0.38
C ILE A 98 -5.74 7.89 -0.20
N ASP A 99 -4.66 8.21 0.50
CA ASP A 99 -3.31 7.82 0.14
C ASP A 99 -2.78 6.71 1.05
N LEU A 100 -2.56 5.54 0.44
CA LEU A 100 -2.06 4.32 1.07
C LEU A 100 -0.62 4.01 0.66
N HIS A 101 0.09 4.94 0.04
CA HIS A 101 1.49 4.71 -0.30
C HIS A 101 2.33 4.50 0.96
N GLY A 102 3.29 3.58 0.88
CA GLY A 102 4.15 3.22 2.01
C GLY A 102 3.51 2.26 3.02
N GLN A 103 2.23 1.92 2.86
CA GLN A 103 1.59 0.89 3.67
C GLN A 103 2.00 -0.52 3.22
N PHE A 104 2.06 -1.44 4.17
CA PHE A 104 2.04 -2.87 3.86
C PHE A 104 0.63 -3.30 3.47
N VAL A 105 0.53 -4.47 2.85
CA VAL A 105 -0.69 -4.94 2.21
C VAL A 105 -1.81 -5.07 3.24
N GLU A 106 -1.51 -5.73 4.36
CA GLU A 106 -2.45 -5.95 5.47
C GLU A 106 -2.87 -4.63 6.13
N GLU A 107 -1.93 -3.71 6.34
CA GLU A 107 -2.20 -2.38 6.92
C GLU A 107 -3.15 -1.57 6.02
N ALA A 108 -2.90 -1.60 4.71
CA ALA A 108 -3.69 -0.85 3.75
C ALA A 108 -5.10 -1.41 3.57
N GLU A 109 -5.29 -2.72 3.69
CA GLU A 109 -6.61 -3.36 3.65
C GLU A 109 -7.50 -2.83 4.77
N ASP A 110 -7.02 -2.90 6.02
CA ASP A 110 -7.76 -2.46 7.20
C ASP A 110 -8.13 -0.98 7.10
N ILE A 111 -7.18 -0.14 6.68
CA ILE A 111 -7.37 1.30 6.51
C ILE A 111 -8.40 1.58 5.40
N LEU A 112 -8.27 0.92 4.25
CA LEU A 112 -9.14 1.15 3.10
C LEU A 112 -10.57 0.69 3.39
N GLU A 113 -10.75 -0.48 4.01
CA GLU A 113 -12.08 -0.98 4.39
C GLU A 113 -12.78 0.01 5.33
N ALA A 114 -12.07 0.49 6.35
CA ALA A 114 -12.60 1.49 7.27
C ALA A 114 -12.99 2.78 6.55
N ARG A 115 -12.14 3.29 5.64
CA ARG A 115 -12.39 4.50 4.86
C ARG A 115 -13.60 4.37 3.94
N ILE A 116 -13.77 3.22 3.29
CA ILE A 116 -14.91 2.91 2.40
C ILE A 116 -16.21 2.94 3.19
N ARG A 117 -16.26 2.25 4.34
CA ARG A 117 -17.46 2.19 5.19
C ARG A 117 -17.85 3.59 5.69
N ASP A 118 -16.87 4.37 6.12
CA ASP A 118 -17.05 5.75 6.54
C ASP A 118 -17.50 6.66 5.38
N ALA A 119 -16.95 6.48 4.17
CA ALA A 119 -17.37 7.18 2.95
C ALA A 119 -18.85 6.93 2.65
N GLN A 120 -19.26 5.67 2.67
CA GLN A 120 -20.64 5.24 2.43
C GLN A 120 -21.59 5.79 3.49
N ALA A 121 -21.18 5.77 4.77
CA ALA A 121 -21.97 6.34 5.86
C ALA A 121 -22.17 7.86 5.71
N ARG A 122 -21.21 8.57 5.13
CA ARG A 122 -21.31 10.00 4.79
C ARG A 122 -22.03 10.28 3.47
N GLY A 123 -22.47 9.25 2.74
CA GLY A 123 -23.14 9.42 1.44
C GLY A 123 -22.20 9.85 0.32
N GLN A 124 -20.89 9.59 0.43
CA GLN A 124 -19.96 9.75 -0.69
C GLN A 124 -20.26 8.71 -1.78
N MET A 125 -20.19 9.12 -3.05
CA MET A 125 -20.50 8.24 -4.18
C MET A 125 -19.28 7.51 -4.72
N HIS A 126 -18.09 8.06 -4.51
CA HIS A 126 -16.84 7.49 -4.98
C HIS A 126 -15.68 7.80 -4.02
N LEU A 127 -14.59 7.07 -4.22
CA LEU A 127 -13.32 7.23 -3.50
C LEU A 127 -12.16 7.03 -4.48
N HIS A 128 -11.20 7.94 -4.47
CA HIS A 128 -9.91 7.76 -5.16
C HIS A 128 -8.90 7.18 -4.17
N VAL A 129 -8.24 6.08 -4.55
CA VAL A 129 -7.24 5.39 -3.73
C VAL A 129 -5.88 5.49 -4.41
N ILE A 130 -4.91 6.12 -3.75
CA ILE A 130 -3.51 6.19 -4.19
C ILE A 130 -2.76 5.02 -3.55
N VAL A 131 -2.27 4.08 -4.37
CA VAL A 131 -1.46 2.92 -3.92
C VAL A 131 0.05 3.13 -4.16
N GLY A 132 0.42 4.21 -4.84
CA GLY A 132 1.79 4.56 -5.17
C GLY A 132 2.43 3.69 -6.27
N LYS A 133 3.59 4.11 -6.78
CA LYS A 133 4.29 3.46 -7.92
C LYS A 133 5.14 2.24 -7.54
N GLY A 134 5.21 1.89 -6.24
CA GLY A 134 5.97 0.74 -5.75
C GLY A 134 7.46 0.99 -5.48
N ASN A 135 7.95 2.23 -5.54
CA ASN A 135 9.38 2.55 -5.38
C ASN A 135 9.98 2.13 -4.02
N HIS A 136 9.18 2.14 -2.95
CA HIS A 136 9.61 1.75 -1.59
C HIS A 136 9.18 0.33 -1.19
N SER A 137 8.58 -0.42 -2.12
CA SER A 137 8.23 -1.82 -1.85
C SER A 137 9.48 -2.71 -1.88
N THR A 138 9.57 -3.67 -0.96
CA THR A 138 10.65 -4.67 -0.98
C THR A 138 10.61 -5.42 -2.32
N GLY A 139 11.65 -5.21 -3.13
CA GLY A 139 11.76 -5.82 -4.47
C GLY A 139 11.07 -5.06 -5.62
N ARG A 140 10.59 -3.82 -5.41
CA ARG A 140 9.88 -3.00 -6.43
C ARG A 140 8.61 -3.66 -7.00
N VAL A 141 8.00 -4.60 -6.28
CA VAL A 141 6.75 -5.24 -6.68
C VAL A 141 5.57 -4.46 -6.08
N GLN A 142 4.71 -3.91 -6.93
CA GLN A 142 3.49 -3.22 -6.52
C GLN A 142 2.43 -4.24 -6.03
N LYS A 143 2.61 -4.78 -4.82
CA LYS A 143 1.69 -5.76 -4.21
C LYS A 143 0.38 -5.14 -3.73
N LEU A 144 0.37 -3.83 -3.48
CA LEU A 144 -0.79 -3.16 -2.92
C LEU A 144 -1.94 -3.03 -3.92
N LYS A 145 -1.63 -2.69 -5.19
CA LYS A 145 -2.63 -2.57 -6.26
C LYS A 145 -3.53 -3.80 -6.39
N PRO A 146 -3.02 -5.03 -6.64
CA PRO A 146 -3.88 -6.18 -6.81
C PRO A 146 -4.70 -6.49 -5.55
N ARG A 147 -4.20 -6.14 -4.36
CA ARG A 147 -4.97 -6.36 -3.14
C ARG A 147 -6.12 -5.38 -2.98
N VAL A 148 -5.91 -4.10 -3.27
CA VAL A 148 -6.99 -3.09 -3.28
C VAL A 148 -8.08 -3.50 -4.26
N GLU A 149 -7.70 -3.94 -5.46
CA GLU A 149 -8.64 -4.47 -6.45
C GLU A 149 -9.44 -5.67 -5.93
N GLN A 150 -8.79 -6.58 -5.22
CA GLN A 150 -9.46 -7.73 -4.59
C GLN A 150 -10.44 -7.28 -3.52
N LEU A 151 -10.05 -6.35 -2.63
CA LEU A 151 -10.92 -5.84 -1.57
C LEU A 151 -12.18 -5.17 -2.15
N CYS A 152 -12.06 -4.38 -3.22
CA CYS A 152 -13.22 -3.80 -3.89
C CYS A 152 -14.20 -4.89 -4.36
N ARG A 153 -13.70 -5.98 -4.96
CA ARG A 153 -14.54 -7.11 -5.40
C ARG A 153 -15.21 -7.83 -4.23
N GLU A 154 -14.48 -8.02 -3.12
CA GLU A 154 -15.00 -8.64 -1.90
C GLU A 154 -16.14 -7.82 -1.28
N LEU A 155 -16.06 -6.49 -1.39
CA LEU A 155 -17.09 -5.55 -0.93
C LEU A 155 -18.22 -5.31 -1.96
N GLY A 156 -18.18 -5.96 -3.13
CA GLY A 156 -19.16 -5.78 -4.20
C GLY A 156 -19.11 -4.41 -4.88
N LEU A 157 -17.97 -3.73 -4.81
CA LEU A 157 -17.73 -2.44 -5.43
C LEU A 157 -17.07 -2.62 -6.78
N ASP A 158 -17.39 -1.73 -7.73
CA ASP A 158 -16.69 -1.66 -9.00
C ASP A 158 -15.61 -0.57 -8.96
N TYR A 159 -14.57 -0.75 -9.75
CA TYR A 159 -13.40 0.11 -9.72
C TYR A 159 -12.77 0.26 -11.11
N ALA A 160 -12.04 1.35 -11.30
CA ALA A 160 -11.22 1.53 -12.48
C ALA A 160 -9.84 2.08 -12.11
N THR A 161 -8.80 1.53 -12.74
CA THR A 161 -7.44 2.05 -12.58
C THR A 161 -7.27 3.29 -13.45
N GLU A 162 -6.76 4.36 -12.86
CA GLU A 162 -6.31 5.54 -13.60
C GLU A 162 -4.84 5.37 -14.01
N GLU A 163 -4.54 5.56 -15.31
CA GLU A 163 -3.24 5.18 -15.91
C GLU A 163 -2.02 5.92 -15.35
N ASN A 164 -2.17 7.06 -14.67
CA ASN A 164 -1.05 7.99 -14.51
C ASN A 164 -0.29 7.96 -13.17
N GLU A 165 -0.82 7.40 -12.08
CA GLU A 165 -0.16 7.57 -10.75
C GLU A 165 -0.26 6.39 -9.78
N GLY A 166 -0.78 5.24 -10.19
CA GLY A 166 -1.15 4.20 -9.23
C GLY A 166 -2.35 4.66 -8.40
N ARG A 167 -3.34 5.25 -9.09
CA ARG A 167 -4.62 5.66 -8.54
C ARG A 167 -5.72 4.70 -9.00
N ILE A 168 -6.66 4.43 -8.12
CA ILE A 168 -7.82 3.57 -8.37
C ILE A 168 -9.05 4.36 -7.98
N TYR A 169 -9.95 4.57 -8.92
CA TYR A 169 -11.29 5.07 -8.66
C TYR A 169 -12.16 3.90 -8.20
N VAL A 170 -12.89 4.09 -7.10
CA VAL A 170 -13.83 3.11 -6.54
C VAL A 170 -15.22 3.74 -6.50
N ASP A 171 -16.21 3.09 -7.11
CA ASP A 171 -17.62 3.46 -6.97
C ASP A 171 -18.19 2.84 -5.70
N LEU A 172 -18.61 3.69 -4.77
CA LEU A 172 -19.10 3.27 -3.46
C LEU A 172 -20.56 2.79 -3.48
N GLY A 173 -21.27 3.03 -4.59
CA GLY A 173 -22.64 2.58 -4.83
C GLY A 173 -22.73 1.21 -5.49
N GLY A 174 -21.61 0.61 -5.90
CA GLY A 174 -21.57 -0.66 -6.62
C GLY A 174 -22.05 -0.55 -8.08
N ASN A 175 -22.12 0.66 -8.63
CA ASN A 175 -22.45 0.87 -10.04
C ASN A 175 -21.27 0.48 -10.92
N ARG A 176 -21.56 0.01 -12.14
CA ARG A 176 -20.49 -0.39 -13.06
C ARG A 176 -19.63 0.79 -13.50
N VAL A 177 -18.32 0.70 -13.29
CA VAL A 177 -17.34 1.70 -13.72
C VAL A 177 -16.61 1.18 -14.96
N GLY A 178 -16.97 1.71 -16.13
CA GLY A 178 -16.27 1.37 -17.38
C GLY A 178 -14.96 2.14 -17.58
N VAL A 179 -14.95 3.42 -17.19
CA VAL A 179 -13.81 4.35 -17.25
C VAL A 179 -13.96 5.29 -16.05
N PRO A 180 -12.89 5.62 -15.30
CA PRO A 180 -13.01 6.56 -14.20
C PRO A 180 -13.45 7.95 -14.74
N PRO A 181 -14.30 8.70 -14.01
CA PRO A 181 -14.67 10.04 -14.43
C PRO A 181 -13.41 10.92 -14.53
N PRO A 182 -13.36 11.86 -15.49
CA PRO A 182 -12.23 12.76 -15.63
C PRO A 182 -12.06 13.60 -14.35
N LEU A 183 -10.81 13.76 -13.90
CA LEU A 183 -10.48 14.60 -12.74
C LEU A 183 -11.09 16.00 -12.89
N PRO A 184 -11.59 16.61 -11.80
CA PRO A 184 -12.10 17.97 -11.85
C PRO A 184 -11.02 18.93 -12.36
N SER A 185 -11.41 19.81 -13.28
CA SER A 185 -10.52 20.80 -13.87
C SER A 185 -9.97 21.72 -12.76
N GLN A 186 -8.64 21.72 -12.60
CA GLN A 186 -7.95 22.73 -11.77
C GLN A 186 -8.35 24.14 -12.26
N PRO A 187 -8.52 25.14 -11.37
CA PRO A 187 -8.87 26.49 -11.78
C PRO A 187 -7.86 27.04 -12.80
N GLN A 188 -8.39 27.43 -13.95
CA GLN A 188 -7.66 27.86 -15.13
C GLN A 188 -7.00 29.21 -14.87
N GLY A 189 -5.68 29.20 -14.70
CA GLY A 189 -4.92 30.38 -14.31
C GLY A 189 -3.45 30.33 -14.72
N TYR A 190 -3.17 30.01 -15.99
CA TYR A 190 -2.07 30.62 -16.75
C TYR A 190 -2.27 30.32 -18.24
N GLU A 191 -2.58 31.36 -19.01
CA GLU A 191 -2.48 31.33 -20.47
C GLU A 191 -1.00 31.31 -20.86
N GLY A 192 -0.58 30.22 -21.49
CA GLY A 192 0.71 30.11 -22.18
C GLY A 192 0.44 29.73 -23.63
N ASP A 193 0.60 30.72 -24.50
CA ASP A 193 0.51 30.67 -25.96
C ASP A 193 1.49 29.66 -26.60
N HIS A 194 1.26 29.35 -27.89
CA HIS A 194 1.97 28.43 -28.81
C HIS A 194 1.33 27.02 -28.88
N GLY A 195 0.58 26.64 -29.92
CA GLY A 195 0.72 26.91 -31.35
C GLY A 195 1.35 25.70 -32.05
N GLY A 196 0.55 24.74 -32.54
CA GLY A 196 1.10 23.52 -33.14
C GLY A 196 0.09 22.55 -33.75
N SER A 197 -0.53 22.95 -34.86
CA SER A 197 -1.40 22.12 -35.72
C SER A 197 -0.76 20.79 -36.17
N HIS A 198 -1.32 19.65 -35.78
CA HIS A 198 -0.97 18.34 -36.36
C HIS A 198 -2.24 17.57 -36.75
N ARG A 199 -2.36 17.35 -38.06
CA ARG A 199 -3.46 16.69 -38.78
C ARG A 199 -3.20 15.17 -38.83
N PRO A 200 -4.21 14.29 -38.71
CA PRO A 200 -3.98 12.84 -38.68
C PRO A 200 -3.75 12.25 -40.08
N ARG A 201 -2.92 11.22 -40.18
CA ARG A 201 -2.64 10.44 -41.40
C ARG A 201 -3.02 8.97 -41.16
N PRO A 202 -3.60 8.24 -42.15
CA PRO A 202 -4.36 7.02 -41.88
C PRO A 202 -3.53 5.72 -41.88
N GLN A 203 -4.11 4.74 -41.18
CA GLN A 203 -3.67 3.36 -40.95
C GLN A 203 -3.49 2.52 -42.23
N LYS A 204 -2.49 1.62 -42.21
CA LYS A 204 -2.46 0.39 -43.01
C LYS A 204 -2.14 -0.81 -42.12
N ARG A 205 -2.99 -1.83 -42.16
CA ARG A 205 -2.80 -3.19 -41.60
C ARG A 205 -1.75 -3.98 -42.40
N PRO A 206 -1.06 -4.92 -41.76
CA PRO A 206 -1.16 -6.34 -42.19
C PRO A 206 -1.32 -7.28 -40.97
N GLN A 207 -2.32 -8.16 -40.93
CA GLN A 207 -2.39 -9.51 -41.50
C GLN A 207 -1.57 -10.57 -40.73
N GLU A 208 -2.31 -11.50 -40.13
CA GLU A 208 -1.90 -12.57 -39.21
C GLU A 208 -1.02 -13.65 -39.86
N ARG A 209 -0.13 -14.25 -39.06
CA ARG A 209 0.34 -15.64 -39.22
C ARG A 209 0.46 -16.31 -37.85
N PRO A 210 0.11 -17.61 -37.73
CA PRO A 210 0.06 -18.32 -36.45
C PRO A 210 1.46 -18.80 -36.04
N GLN A 211 1.83 -18.62 -34.78
CA GLN A 211 3.03 -19.23 -34.18
C GLN A 211 2.65 -20.38 -33.25
N GLN A 212 3.40 -21.46 -33.44
CA GLN A 212 3.29 -22.77 -32.81
C GLN A 212 3.77 -22.73 -31.35
N ARG A 213 3.09 -23.51 -30.51
CA ARG A 213 3.46 -23.84 -29.12
C ARG A 213 4.73 -24.70 -29.06
N PRO A 214 5.66 -24.43 -28.14
CA PRO A 214 6.52 -25.44 -27.54
C PRO A 214 5.96 -25.92 -26.16
N PRO A 215 6.37 -27.11 -25.69
CA PRO A 215 5.76 -27.80 -24.55
C PRO A 215 6.24 -27.28 -23.19
N GLN A 216 5.34 -27.25 -22.21
CA GLN A 216 5.63 -27.08 -20.78
C GLN A 216 6.23 -28.37 -20.22
N GLN A 217 7.41 -28.26 -19.62
CA GLN A 217 8.00 -29.26 -18.72
C GLN A 217 7.39 -29.11 -17.31
N GLN A 218 7.18 -30.26 -16.69
CA GLN A 218 6.75 -30.46 -15.31
C GLN A 218 7.89 -30.19 -14.33
N GLU A 219 7.56 -29.50 -13.24
CA GLU A 219 8.17 -29.54 -11.89
C GLU A 219 6.95 -29.32 -10.97
N GLU A 220 6.37 -30.31 -10.29
CA GLU A 220 6.88 -31.06 -9.12
C GLU A 220 7.58 -30.15 -8.11
N ASP A 221 6.80 -29.53 -7.21
CA ASP A 221 6.91 -29.69 -5.76
C ASP A 221 6.05 -28.64 -5.02
N ASP A 222 5.17 -29.09 -4.13
CA ASP A 222 5.12 -28.59 -2.74
C ASP A 222 4.01 -29.28 -1.93
N LEU A 223 4.47 -30.37 -1.32
CA LEU A 223 3.82 -31.17 -0.29
C LEU A 223 4.07 -30.52 1.08
N TRP A 224 3.28 -29.51 1.48
CA TRP A 224 3.17 -29.12 2.90
C TRP A 224 1.77 -28.56 3.24
N GLY A 225 0.76 -29.40 3.00
CA GLY A 225 -0.61 -29.21 3.46
C GLY A 225 -0.96 -30.21 4.55
N CYS A 226 -0.24 -30.23 5.67
CA CYS A 226 -0.60 -31.08 6.81
C CYS A 226 -0.05 -30.53 8.12
N LEU A 227 -0.76 -29.53 8.69
CA LEU A 227 -0.78 -29.24 10.14
C LEU A 227 -2.00 -28.36 10.52
N LYS A 228 -3.12 -28.54 9.82
CA LYS A 228 -4.45 -28.11 10.29
C LYS A 228 -5.35 -29.33 10.40
N GLY A 229 -5.28 -29.97 11.54
CA GLY A 229 -6.15 -31.08 11.91
C GLY A 229 -6.41 -31.06 13.41
N CYS A 230 -7.68 -30.91 13.77
CA CYS A 230 -8.32 -31.31 15.01
C CYS A 230 -8.03 -30.51 16.29
N CYS A 231 -8.98 -29.66 16.67
CA CYS A 231 -9.71 -29.82 17.95
C CYS A 231 -11.08 -29.15 17.86
N LEU A 232 -12.10 -29.99 17.59
CA LEU A 232 -13.51 -29.75 17.87
C LEU A 232 -13.83 -30.51 19.17
N VAL A 233 -14.73 -29.94 19.98
CA VAL A 233 -15.46 -30.55 21.12
C VAL A 233 -14.73 -30.61 22.47
N MET A 234 -15.04 -29.64 23.34
CA MET A 234 -15.93 -29.82 24.50
C MET A 234 -16.68 -28.53 24.79
#